data_AF-A0AAW5QRQ8-F1
#
_entry.id   AF-A0AAW5QRQ8-F1
#
_cell.length_a   1.000
_cell.length_b   1.000
_cell.length_c   1.000
_cell.angle_alpha   90.00
_cell.angle_beta   90.00
_cell.angle_gamma   90.00
#
_symmetry.space_group_name_H-M   'P 1'
#
loop_
_entity.id
_entity.type
_entity.pdbx_description
1 polymer ?
#
loop_
_entity_poly.entity_id
_entity_poly.type
_entity_poly.pdbx_seq_one_letter_code
_entity_poly.pdbx_strand_id
1 'polypeptide(L)'
;DYLNTSVGVATETLQLVEAPMSTPHGDSLFVPDAIRAEVSLPVVGVGRFTRPEPIGAAIADGVCDLVVAVSEQIADPEFAT
;
A
#
# COMPACT_ATOMS: atom_id res chain seq x y z
N ASP A 1 17.52 -1.29 -3.04
CA ASP A 1 17.11 -2.35 -3.98
C ASP A 1 15.61 -2.40 -4.29
N TYR A 2 14.78 -1.55 -3.68
CA TYR A 2 13.36 -1.41 -3.99
C TYR A 2 12.91 0.04 -3.69
N LEU A 3 11.73 0.42 -4.15
CA LEU A 3 11.09 1.71 -3.83
C LEU A 3 9.92 1.49 -2.87
N ASN A 4 9.91 2.22 -1.76
CA ASN A 4 8.78 2.26 -0.84
C ASN A 4 7.94 3.51 -1.10
N THR A 5 6.64 3.36 -1.27
CA THR A 5 5.74 4.45 -1.65
C THR A 5 4.79 4.81 -0.52
N SER A 6 4.51 6.11 -0.40
CA SER A 6 3.52 6.66 0.53
C SER A 6 2.89 7.91 -0.06
N VAL A 7 1.80 8.38 0.55
CA VAL A 7 1.11 9.61 0.17
C VAL A 7 0.99 10.56 1.35
N GLY A 8 1.00 11.85 1.03
CA GLY A 8 0.83 12.91 2.01
C GLY A 8 2.12 13.35 2.71
N VAL A 9 1.97 14.44 3.46
CA VAL A 9 3.00 15.10 4.24
C VAL A 9 2.39 15.40 5.61
N ALA A 10 3.02 14.92 6.67
CA ALA A 10 2.46 14.95 8.02
C ALA A 10 2.03 16.35 8.50
N THR A 11 2.65 17.42 7.99
CA THR A 11 2.38 18.81 8.41
C THR A 11 1.32 19.53 7.58
N GLU A 12 0.86 18.97 6.47
CA GLU A 12 -0.03 19.67 5.53
C GLU A 12 -1.18 18.78 5.02
N THR A 13 -0.93 17.49 4.88
CA THR A 13 -1.89 16.52 4.33
C THR A 13 -1.93 15.27 5.20
N LEU A 14 -2.02 15.47 6.53
CA LEU A 14 -2.04 14.38 7.51
C LEU A 14 -3.15 13.36 7.22
N GLN A 15 -4.30 13.79 6.71
CA GLN A 15 -5.39 12.89 6.31
C GLN A 15 -5.04 11.92 5.17
N LEU A 16 -3.97 12.16 4.40
CA LEU A 16 -3.45 11.21 3.40
C LEU A 16 -2.47 10.22 4.03
N VAL A 17 -1.72 10.66 5.05
CA VAL A 17 -0.80 9.81 5.83
C VAL A 17 -1.59 8.89 6.77
N GLU A 18 -2.59 9.45 7.45
CA GLU A 18 -3.49 8.80 8.40
C GLU A 18 -4.92 8.84 7.85
N ALA A 19 -5.18 7.97 6.88
CA ALA A 19 -6.47 7.95 6.20
C ALA A 19 -7.65 7.68 7.17
N PRO A 20 -8.75 8.45 7.09
CA PRO A 20 -9.97 8.20 7.86
C PRO A 20 -10.53 6.79 7.67
N MET A 21 -11.33 6.30 8.63
CA MET A 21 -12.00 4.99 8.52
C MET A 21 -12.94 4.88 7.33
N SER A 22 -13.46 6.00 6.82
CA SER A 22 -14.32 6.05 5.63
C SER A 22 -13.56 5.93 4.31
N THR A 23 -12.22 6.01 4.34
CA THR A 23 -11.41 5.94 3.12
C THR A 23 -11.40 4.51 2.59
N PRO A 24 -11.69 4.30 1.29
CA PRO A 24 -11.62 2.99 0.69
C PRO A 24 -10.24 2.34 0.85
N HIS A 25 -10.22 1.02 0.96
CA HIS A 25 -8.97 0.26 0.86
C HIS A 25 -8.35 0.45 -0.53
N GLY A 26 -7.03 0.55 -0.59
CA GLY A 26 -6.28 0.71 -1.84
C GLY A 26 -6.27 2.13 -2.44
N ASP A 27 -6.80 3.15 -1.74
CA ASP A 27 -6.91 4.52 -2.26
C ASP A 27 -5.56 5.14 -2.68
N SER A 28 -4.45 4.69 -2.10
CA SER A 28 -3.10 5.16 -2.44
C SER A 28 -2.40 4.34 -3.53
N LEU A 29 -3.01 3.27 -4.06
CA LEU A 29 -2.37 2.34 -5.00
C LEU A 29 -2.06 2.95 -6.38
N PHE A 30 -2.64 4.09 -6.72
CA PHE A 30 -2.30 4.80 -7.95
C PHE A 30 -0.83 5.28 -7.96
N VAL A 31 -0.21 5.50 -6.79
CA VAL A 31 1.19 5.92 -6.68
C VAL A 31 2.17 4.80 -7.04
N PRO A 32 2.12 3.62 -6.39
CA PRO A 32 2.99 2.51 -6.77
C PRO A 32 2.76 2.05 -8.21
N ASP A 33 1.52 2.09 -8.72
CA ASP A 33 1.19 1.75 -10.11
C ASP A 33 1.93 2.65 -11.10
N ALA A 34 1.80 3.97 -10.94
CA ALA A 34 2.46 4.95 -11.79
C ALA A 34 4.00 4.87 -11.71
N ILE A 35 4.55 4.60 -10.53
CA ILE A 35 6.01 4.46 -10.36
C ILE A 35 6.50 3.18 -11.02
N ARG A 36 5.81 2.05 -10.79
CA ARG A 36 6.18 0.73 -11.33
C ARG A 36 6.19 0.72 -12.86
N ALA A 37 5.32 1.48 -13.51
CA ALA A 37 5.32 1.63 -14.96
C ALA A 37 6.62 2.21 -15.54
N GLU A 38 7.39 2.95 -14.73
CA GLU A 38 8.54 3.73 -15.19
C GLU A 38 9.89 3.23 -14.66
N VAL A 39 9.89 2.22 -13.78
CA VAL A 39 11.10 1.73 -13.12
C VAL A 39 11.26 0.21 -13.25
N SER A 40 12.51 -0.25 -13.19
CA SER A 40 12.83 -1.68 -13.13
C SER A 40 13.02 -2.21 -11.71
N LEU A 41 12.96 -1.34 -10.70
CA LEU A 41 13.08 -1.72 -9.29
C LEU A 41 11.72 -2.17 -8.75
N PRO A 42 11.66 -3.17 -7.85
CA PRO A 42 10.43 -3.54 -7.18
C PRO A 42 9.81 -2.35 -6.43
N VAL A 43 8.49 -2.20 -6.55
CA VAL A 43 7.74 -1.12 -5.90
C VAL A 43 6.81 -1.68 -4.85
N VAL A 44 6.90 -1.13 -3.64
CA VAL A 44 6.07 -1.49 -2.49
C VAL A 44 4.87 -0.55 -2.43
N GLY A 45 3.67 -1.13 -2.43
CA GLY A 45 2.41 -0.42 -2.26
C GLY A 45 1.91 -0.41 -0.82
N VAL A 46 1.18 0.65 -0.46
CA VAL A 46 0.42 0.77 0.78
C VAL A 46 -1.05 0.89 0.40
N GLY A 47 -1.91 0.09 1.02
CA GLY A 47 -3.35 0.06 0.68
C GLY A 47 -4.29 -0.14 1.86
N ARG A 48 -3.77 -0.17 3.10
CA ARG A 48 -4.55 -0.42 4.33
C ARG A 48 -5.43 -1.68 4.22
N PHE A 49 -4.86 -2.75 3.68
CA PHE A 49 -5.62 -3.97 3.39
C PHE A 49 -5.92 -4.72 4.67
N THR A 50 -7.20 -4.85 5.03
CA THR A 50 -7.64 -5.61 6.22
C THR A 50 -7.80 -7.10 5.97
N ARG A 51 -7.62 -7.55 4.72
CA ARG A 51 -7.70 -8.96 4.32
C ARG A 51 -6.65 -9.30 3.27
N PRO A 52 -6.20 -10.57 3.18
CA PRO A 52 -5.19 -10.99 2.20
C PRO A 52 -5.70 -11.01 0.75
N GLU A 53 -6.97 -11.31 0.48
CA GLU A 53 -7.43 -11.53 -0.89
C GLU A 53 -7.26 -10.32 -1.81
N PRO A 54 -7.59 -9.07 -1.39
CA PRO A 54 -7.33 -7.87 -2.19
C PRO A 54 -5.83 -7.60 -2.44
N ILE A 55 -4.94 -8.08 -1.57
CA ILE A 55 -3.48 -7.94 -1.74
C ILE A 55 -3.02 -8.77 -2.94
N GLY A 56 -3.49 -10.03 -3.01
CA GLY A 56 -3.16 -10.93 -4.11
C GLY A 56 -3.58 -10.37 -5.47
N ALA A 57 -4.76 -9.74 -5.55
CA ALA A 57 -5.23 -9.08 -6.76
C ALA A 57 -4.31 -7.90 -7.17
N ALA A 58 -3.96 -7.01 -6.24
CA ALA A 58 -3.10 -5.86 -6.54
C ALA A 58 -1.71 -6.29 -7.08
N ILE A 59 -1.15 -7.38 -6.56
CA ILE A 59 0.12 -7.93 -7.04
C ILE A 59 -0.07 -8.60 -8.41
N ALA A 60 -1.13 -9.41 -8.58
CA ALA A 60 -1.41 -10.11 -9.83
C ALA A 60 -1.68 -9.13 -11.00
N ASP A 61 -2.37 -8.03 -10.71
CA ASP A 61 -2.69 -6.97 -11.68
C ASP A 61 -1.48 -6.06 -11.97
N GLY A 62 -0.36 -6.24 -11.26
CA GLY A 62 0.87 -5.48 -11.48
C GLY A 62 0.81 -4.04 -10.97
N VAL A 63 -0.06 -3.74 -10.01
CA VAL A 63 -0.16 -2.42 -9.36
C VAL A 63 1.05 -2.18 -8.45
N CYS A 64 1.57 -3.23 -7.83
CA CYS A 64 2.78 -3.22 -7.01
C CYS A 64 3.41 -4.62 -6.98
N ASP A 65 4.68 -4.71 -6.62
CA ASP A 65 5.38 -6.01 -6.51
C ASP A 65 5.30 -6.56 -5.08
N LEU A 66 5.08 -5.68 -4.10
CA LEU A 66 5.06 -5.97 -2.67
C LEU A 66 4.00 -5.08 -2.01
N VAL A 67 3.41 -5.56 -0.90
CA VAL A 67 2.50 -4.76 -0.06
C VAL A 67 3.05 -4.67 1.35
N VAL A 68 3.04 -3.46 1.91
CA VAL A 68 3.30 -3.24 3.33
C VAL A 68 1.98 -3.27 4.10
N ALA A 69 1.95 -4.10 5.14
CA ALA A 69 0.89 -4.19 6.14
C ALA A 69 1.52 -3.87 7.49
N VAL A 70 1.16 -2.74 8.10
CA VAL A 70 1.76 -2.31 9.39
C VAL A 70 0.75 -2.50 10.50
N SER A 71 -0.34 -1.75 10.45
CA SER A 71 -1.39 -1.84 11.46
C SER A 71 -2.05 -3.22 11.48
N GLU A 72 -2.11 -3.88 10.33
CA GLU A 72 -2.72 -5.19 10.18
C GLU A 72 -1.85 -6.29 10.78
N GLN A 73 -0.52 -6.24 10.59
CA GLN A 73 0.41 -7.15 11.27
C GLN A 73 0.48 -6.91 12.79
N ILE A 74 0.33 -5.65 13.24
CA ILE A 74 0.25 -5.33 14.68
C ILE A 74 -1.04 -5.90 15.28
N ALA A 75 -2.16 -5.81 14.54
CA ALA A 75 -3.45 -6.32 14.99
C ALA A 75 -3.54 -7.85 14.94
N ASP A 76 -2.92 -8.46 13.93
CA ASP A 76 -2.87 -9.89 13.70
C ASP A 76 -1.46 -10.31 13.24
N PRO A 77 -0.62 -10.87 14.13
CA PRO A 77 0.70 -11.34 13.78
C PRO A 77 0.72 -12.42 12.68
N GLU A 78 -0.39 -13.17 12.52
CA GLU A 78 -0.50 -14.23 11.53
C GLU A 78 -1.03 -13.73 10.18
N PHE A 79 -1.26 -12.42 10.01
CA PHE A 79 -1.88 -11.81 8.83
C PHE A 79 -1.24 -12.21 7.48
N ALA A 80 0.07 -12.49 7.49
CA ALA A 80 0.86 -12.79 6.29
C ALA A 80 1.50 -14.20 6.30
N THR A 81 0.96 -15.13 7.10
CA THR A 81 1.44 -16.52 7.20
C THR A 81 0.62 -17.45 6.31
#